data_AF-A0A6I2QTI7-F1
#
_entry.id   AF-A0A6I2QTI7-F1
#
_cell.length_a   1.000
_cell.length_b   1.000
_cell.length_c   1.000
_cell.angle_alpha   90.00
_cell.angle_beta   90.00
_cell.angle_gamma   90.00
#
_symmetry.space_group_name_H-M   'P 1'
#
loop_
_entity.id
_entity.type
_entity.pdbx_description
1 polymer ?
#
loop_
_entity_poly.entity_id
_entity_poly.type
_entity_poly.pdbx_seq_one_letter_code
_entity_poly.pdbx_strand_id
1 'polypeptide(L)'
;MNIRELVRKAAQEKYPNNKYVKDRVESELGYFDKNDWFKQIEILLKIKEIYKGQNVYIFPIGLLSLYLLELEYINPMPAHYYEPNKKTIIFDNSASYGVDLPKKDGFHRDGFDITGEYILNLKSNNAFRLYLYEKHSDVVKDLIGNIYPFKSRIISWNAEEISYGSTIITFKDSFADNFLGRDLIKQIDVDDFLLSLNPKKQDLKDIMRFFLDDNIEVLDEIKSFGEMVELSAILRLTRKAYVEVKKTLNPKFPRTREDIFLYLKNNGYSSEESAKLANDISFGKNTDLNIKDNMIKKYLQSFSYITPKAFVLHLYLRDYFIALN
;
A
#
# COMPACT_ATOMS: atom_id res chain seq x y z
N MET A 1 8.54 24.82 1.75
CA MET A 1 9.26 23.65 2.31
C MET A 1 9.86 22.84 1.16
N ASN A 2 11.15 22.50 1.19
CA ASN A 2 11.79 21.73 0.11
C ASN A 2 11.63 20.22 0.34
N ILE A 3 10.63 19.61 -0.30
CA ILE A 3 10.31 18.17 -0.14
C ILE A 3 11.49 17.27 -0.53
N ARG A 4 12.22 17.64 -1.59
CA ARG A 4 13.36 16.85 -2.08
C ARG A 4 14.46 16.73 -1.03
N GLU A 5 14.80 17.83 -0.39
CA GLU A 5 15.80 17.85 0.69
C GLU A 5 15.32 17.10 1.93
N LEU A 6 14.04 17.25 2.30
CA LEU A 6 13.47 16.54 3.44
C LEU A 6 13.53 15.03 3.28
N VAL A 7 13.12 14.50 2.12
CA VAL A 7 13.16 13.06 1.85
C VAL A 7 14.61 12.54 1.90
N ARG A 8 15.55 13.24 1.25
CA ARG A 8 16.97 12.84 1.24
C ARG A 8 17.58 12.86 2.64
N LYS A 9 17.26 13.89 3.43
CA LYS A 9 17.70 14.00 4.82
C LYS A 9 17.15 12.82 5.65
N ALA A 10 15.84 12.56 5.58
CA ALA A 10 15.21 11.44 6.28
C ALA A 10 15.80 10.08 5.85
N ALA A 11 16.07 9.89 4.55
CA ALA A 11 16.72 8.69 4.03
C ALA A 11 18.12 8.50 4.62
N GLN A 12 18.95 9.55 4.62
CA GLN A 12 20.31 9.49 5.17
C GLN A 12 20.32 9.30 6.69
N GLU A 13 19.36 9.91 7.39
CA GLU A 13 19.22 9.77 8.84
C GLU A 13 18.79 8.36 9.24
N LYS A 14 17.88 7.73 8.48
CA LYS A 14 17.33 6.41 8.80
C LYS A 14 18.16 5.25 8.25
N TYR A 15 18.66 5.40 7.02
CA TYR A 15 19.38 4.37 6.25
C TYR A 15 20.68 4.94 5.64
N PRO A 16 21.68 5.30 6.47
CA PRO A 16 22.88 5.99 6.01
C PRO A 16 23.65 5.16 4.98
N ASN A 17 24.06 5.80 3.88
CA ASN A 17 24.91 5.23 2.82
C ASN A 17 24.34 3.95 2.15
N ASN A 18 23.03 3.72 2.22
CA ASN A 18 22.42 2.57 1.56
C ASN A 18 22.10 2.87 0.08
N LYS A 19 22.73 2.11 -0.83
CA LYS A 19 22.56 2.28 -2.28
C LYS A 19 21.12 2.04 -2.74
N TYR A 20 20.48 0.97 -2.26
CA TYR A 20 19.10 0.64 -2.64
C TYR A 20 18.13 1.78 -2.28
N VAL A 21 18.22 2.28 -1.05
CA VAL A 21 17.40 3.40 -0.57
C VAL A 21 17.65 4.64 -1.41
N LYS A 22 18.91 4.99 -1.67
CA LYS A 22 19.28 6.14 -2.50
C LYS A 22 18.67 6.05 -3.90
N ASP A 23 18.87 4.93 -4.59
CA ASP A 23 18.39 4.73 -5.95
C ASP A 23 16.85 4.77 -6.00
N ARG A 24 16.18 4.16 -5.02
CA ARG A 24 14.72 4.18 -4.89
C ARG A 24 14.19 5.59 -4.65
N VAL A 25 14.78 6.33 -3.71
CA VAL A 25 14.39 7.71 -3.38
C VAL A 25 14.57 8.65 -4.59
N GLU A 26 15.70 8.57 -5.30
CA GLU A 26 15.92 9.45 -6.46
C GLU A 26 14.93 9.16 -7.60
N SER A 27 14.58 7.89 -7.82
CA SER A 27 13.56 7.49 -8.80
C SER A 27 12.17 8.06 -8.45
N GLU A 28 11.75 7.92 -7.19
CA GLU A 28 10.47 8.46 -6.72
C GLU A 28 10.42 9.99 -6.74
N LEU A 29 11.50 10.67 -6.33
CA LEU A 29 11.61 12.12 -6.42
C LEU A 29 11.58 12.62 -7.86
N GLY A 30 12.14 11.87 -8.81
CA GLY A 30 12.02 12.15 -10.24
C GLY A 30 10.58 12.03 -10.74
N TYR A 31 9.80 11.10 -10.19
CA TYR A 31 8.37 10.99 -10.50
C TYR A 31 7.54 12.09 -9.85
N PHE A 32 7.87 12.49 -8.62
CA PHE A 32 7.17 13.60 -7.96
C PHE A 32 7.31 14.90 -8.73
N ASP A 33 8.48 15.13 -9.31
CA ASP A 33 8.75 16.29 -10.17
C ASP A 33 7.91 16.24 -11.45
N LYS A 34 7.93 15.11 -12.16
CA LYS A 34 7.19 14.91 -13.42
C LYS A 34 5.67 15.03 -13.28
N ASN A 35 5.12 14.79 -12.10
CA ASN A 35 3.68 14.78 -11.84
C ASN A 35 3.20 15.94 -10.95
N ASP A 36 4.04 16.95 -10.70
CA ASP A 36 3.71 18.09 -9.83
C ASP A 36 3.24 17.69 -8.41
N TRP A 37 3.83 16.63 -7.85
CA TRP A 37 3.44 16.11 -6.53
C TRP A 37 4.10 16.85 -5.37
N PHE A 38 5.23 17.55 -5.58
CA PHE A 38 5.93 18.22 -4.48
C PHE A 38 5.04 19.21 -3.73
N LYS A 39 4.23 19.99 -4.43
CA LYS A 39 3.35 20.97 -3.81
C LYS A 39 2.17 20.31 -3.10
N GLN A 40 1.65 19.20 -3.64
CA GLN A 40 0.62 18.41 -2.98
C GLN A 40 1.15 17.79 -1.67
N ILE A 41 2.36 17.21 -1.71
CA ILE A 41 3.05 16.67 -0.53
C ILE A 41 3.32 17.74 0.53
N GLU A 42 3.71 18.96 0.11
CA GLU A 42 3.86 20.09 1.04
C GLU A 42 2.55 20.40 1.79
N ILE A 43 1.41 20.34 1.11
CA ILE A 43 0.10 20.54 1.75
C ILE A 43 -0.24 19.40 2.69
N LEU A 44 -0.01 18.15 2.29
CA LEU A 44 -0.26 16.97 3.12
C LEU A 44 0.52 17.05 4.45
N LEU A 45 1.78 17.48 4.40
CA LEU A 45 2.59 17.71 5.59
C LEU A 45 2.05 18.85 6.47
N LYS A 46 1.53 19.93 5.89
CA LYS A 46 0.87 21.00 6.67
C LYS A 46 -0.44 20.54 7.31
N ILE A 47 -1.21 19.69 6.62
CA ILE A 47 -2.41 19.05 7.19
C ILE A 47 -2.02 18.20 8.39
N LYS A 48 -0.93 17.41 8.27
CA LYS A 48 -0.43 16.62 9.40
C LYS A 48 -0.12 17.49 10.64
N GLU A 49 0.43 18.69 10.47
CA GLU A 49 0.65 19.62 11.59
C GLU A 49 -0.65 20.15 12.24
N ILE A 50 -1.74 20.30 11.48
CA ILE A 50 -3.06 20.66 12.05
C ILE A 50 -3.55 19.55 13.00
N TYR A 51 -3.21 18.30 12.67
CA TYR A 51 -3.60 17.09 13.40
C TYR A 51 -2.53 16.61 14.38
N LYS A 52 -1.64 17.50 14.85
CA LYS A 52 -0.52 17.15 15.72
C LYS A 52 -0.94 16.21 16.87
N GLY A 53 -0.24 15.08 17.00
CA GLY A 53 -0.57 13.99 17.94
C GLY A 53 -1.45 12.89 17.33
N GLN A 54 -1.87 13.04 16.08
CA GLN A 54 -2.55 12.01 15.29
C GLN A 54 -1.75 11.72 14.02
N ASN A 55 -1.79 10.46 13.59
CA ASN A 55 -1.13 10.06 12.37
C ASN A 55 -2.05 10.27 11.16
N VAL A 56 -1.77 11.31 10.38
CA VAL A 56 -2.44 11.56 9.09
C VAL A 56 -1.74 10.76 8.01
N TYR A 57 -2.34 9.65 7.59
CA TYR A 57 -1.80 8.79 6.54
C TYR A 57 -2.54 8.96 5.21
N ILE A 58 -1.79 8.83 4.13
CA ILE A 58 -2.32 8.73 2.77
C ILE A 58 -2.53 7.27 2.36
N PHE A 59 -3.58 7.03 1.60
CA PHE A 59 -4.00 5.70 1.17
C PHE A 59 -4.18 5.64 -0.36
N PRO A 60 -3.76 4.57 -1.05
CA PRO A 60 -2.58 3.73 -0.83
C PRO A 60 -1.61 3.86 -2.03
N ILE A 61 -0.32 4.14 -1.81
CA ILE A 61 0.64 4.31 -2.93
C ILE A 61 1.93 3.50 -2.73
N GLY A 62 2.36 3.22 -1.49
CA GLY A 62 3.50 2.34 -1.21
C GLY A 62 4.83 2.89 -1.74
N LEU A 63 5.13 4.18 -1.49
CA LEU A 63 6.39 4.82 -1.89
C LEU A 63 7.30 5.10 -0.70
N LEU A 64 8.58 4.80 -0.85
CA LEU A 64 9.57 4.91 0.23
C LEU A 64 9.71 6.35 0.70
N SER A 65 9.63 7.30 -0.23
CA SER A 65 9.71 8.73 0.04
C SER A 65 8.53 9.22 0.88
N LEU A 66 7.33 8.65 0.70
CA LEU A 66 6.15 8.99 1.49
C LEU A 66 6.24 8.37 2.89
N TYR A 67 6.77 7.14 2.98
CA TYR A 67 7.11 6.50 4.26
C TYR A 67 8.14 7.30 5.06
N LEU A 68 9.21 7.78 4.41
CA LEU A 68 10.26 8.59 5.04
C LEU A 68 9.75 9.95 5.54
N LEU A 69 8.74 10.53 4.87
CA LEU A 69 8.04 11.73 5.31
C LEU A 69 6.94 11.44 6.35
N GLU A 70 6.79 10.18 6.73
CA GLU A 70 5.77 9.72 7.68
C GLU A 70 4.35 10.10 7.25
N LEU A 71 4.11 10.07 5.94
CA LEU A 71 2.79 10.17 5.32
C LEU A 71 2.20 8.78 5.04
N GLU A 72 3.03 7.74 5.09
CA GLU A 72 2.62 6.34 4.92
C GLU A 72 3.34 5.49 5.98
N TYR A 73 2.65 4.48 6.53
CA TYR A 73 3.27 3.58 7.52
C TYR A 73 3.86 2.32 6.89
N ILE A 74 3.49 2.00 5.65
CA ILE A 74 4.02 0.85 4.94
C ILE A 74 5.44 1.18 4.47
N ASN A 75 6.43 0.41 4.93
CA ASN A 75 7.76 0.44 4.34
C ASN A 75 7.78 -0.44 3.07
N PRO A 76 7.85 0.13 1.86
CA PRO A 76 7.68 -0.65 0.63
C PRO A 76 8.95 -1.41 0.22
N MET A 77 10.04 -1.29 0.98
CA MET A 77 11.28 -2.01 0.69
C MET A 77 11.06 -3.53 0.76
N PRO A 78 11.93 -4.34 0.12
CA PRO A 78 11.95 -5.79 0.29
C PRO A 78 12.08 -6.17 1.76
N ALA A 79 11.64 -7.38 2.11
CA ALA A 79 11.81 -7.92 3.45
C ALA A 79 13.26 -7.77 3.93
N HIS A 80 13.42 -7.22 5.14
CA HIS A 80 14.73 -6.97 5.70
C HIS A 80 14.70 -6.95 7.23
N TYR A 81 15.91 -7.14 7.77
CA TYR A 81 16.21 -6.80 9.15
C TYR A 81 16.78 -5.38 9.24
N TYR A 82 16.35 -4.62 10.25
CA TYR A 82 16.85 -3.30 10.58
C TYR A 82 17.35 -3.23 12.03
N GLU A 83 18.61 -2.84 12.24
CA GLU A 83 19.18 -2.58 13.57
C GLU A 83 19.19 -1.06 13.82
N PRO A 84 18.33 -0.50 14.69
CA PRO A 84 18.22 0.96 14.87
C PRO A 84 19.50 1.63 15.36
N ASN A 85 20.21 0.98 16.29
CA ASN A 85 21.39 1.56 16.93
C ASN A 85 22.53 1.76 15.95
N LYS A 86 22.78 0.76 15.09
CA LYS A 86 23.82 0.81 14.06
C LYS A 86 23.29 1.30 12.71
N LYS A 87 21.97 1.52 12.60
CA LYS A 87 21.26 1.85 11.36
C LYS A 87 21.59 0.91 10.20
N THR A 88 21.79 -0.36 10.53
CA THR A 88 22.20 -1.40 9.57
C THR A 88 20.96 -2.09 9.01
N ILE A 89 20.94 -2.30 7.69
CA ILE A 89 19.87 -2.99 6.97
C ILE A 89 20.42 -4.24 6.30
N ILE A 90 19.71 -5.36 6.46
CA ILE A 90 20.06 -6.65 5.84
C ILE A 90 18.81 -7.14 5.10
N PHE A 91 18.82 -7.04 3.79
CA PHE A 91 17.76 -7.61 2.95
C PHE A 91 17.82 -9.14 3.00
N ASP A 92 16.67 -9.77 3.11
CA ASP A 92 16.53 -11.22 3.20
C ASP A 92 15.43 -11.66 2.23
N ASN A 93 15.80 -12.52 1.28
CA ASN A 93 14.90 -13.00 0.23
C ASN A 93 14.24 -14.34 0.57
N SER A 94 14.40 -14.84 1.80
CA SER A 94 13.70 -16.06 2.26
C SER A 94 12.20 -15.85 2.42
N ALA A 95 11.74 -14.61 2.52
CA ALA A 95 10.32 -14.23 2.55
C ALA A 95 10.07 -12.94 1.76
N SER A 96 8.84 -12.77 1.26
CA SER A 96 8.41 -11.53 0.59
C SER A 96 8.07 -10.41 1.56
N TYR A 97 7.73 -10.73 2.82
CA TYR A 97 7.32 -9.76 3.82
C TYR A 97 8.20 -9.90 5.06
N GLY A 98 8.69 -8.78 5.59
CA GLY A 98 9.52 -8.76 6.80
C GLY A 98 8.84 -9.45 7.97
N VAL A 99 7.52 -9.33 8.08
CA VAL A 99 6.68 -10.00 9.08
C VAL A 99 6.90 -11.51 9.12
N ASP A 100 7.16 -12.13 7.97
CA ASP A 100 7.35 -13.58 7.84
C ASP A 100 8.81 -14.01 8.11
N LEU A 101 9.74 -13.08 8.30
CA LEU A 101 11.12 -13.39 8.65
C LEU A 101 11.22 -13.94 10.09
N PRO A 102 12.15 -14.89 10.36
CA PRO A 102 12.41 -15.36 11.71
C PRO A 102 12.94 -14.23 12.60
N LYS A 103 12.70 -14.30 13.91
CA LYS A 103 13.26 -13.28 14.84
C LYS A 103 14.78 -13.36 14.87
N LYS A 104 15.42 -12.21 15.04
CA LYS A 104 16.87 -12.07 15.21
C LYS A 104 17.17 -11.02 16.26
N ASP A 105 17.92 -11.38 17.29
CA ASP A 105 18.22 -10.50 18.41
C ASP A 105 18.90 -9.21 17.96
N GLY A 106 18.41 -8.07 18.46
CA GLY A 106 18.91 -6.74 18.11
C GLY A 106 18.43 -6.20 16.76
N PHE A 107 17.59 -6.94 16.02
CA PHE A 107 17.03 -6.52 14.74
C PHE A 107 15.50 -6.47 14.77
N HIS A 108 14.95 -5.42 14.14
CA HIS A 108 13.56 -5.36 13.75
C HIS A 108 13.37 -5.99 12.39
N ARG A 109 12.19 -6.55 12.16
CA ARG A 109 11.75 -7.07 10.88
C ARG A 109 10.87 -6.03 10.20
N ASP A 110 11.14 -5.72 8.95
CA ASP A 110 10.41 -4.69 8.21
C ASP A 110 10.45 -4.97 6.69
N GLY A 111 9.72 -4.18 5.90
CA GLY A 111 9.63 -4.29 4.46
C GLY A 111 8.47 -5.16 3.99
N PHE A 112 7.62 -4.59 3.14
CA PHE A 112 6.43 -5.25 2.59
C PHE A 112 6.53 -5.54 1.08
N ASP A 113 7.72 -5.34 0.51
CA ASP A 113 8.04 -5.68 -0.89
C ASP A 113 7.02 -5.15 -1.90
N ILE A 114 6.85 -3.82 -1.89
CA ILE A 114 6.03 -3.11 -2.86
C ILE A 114 6.95 -2.45 -3.88
N THR A 115 6.92 -2.98 -5.10
CA THR A 115 7.65 -2.36 -6.20
C THR A 115 7.05 -1.01 -6.56
N GLY A 116 7.87 0.04 -6.48
CA GLY A 116 7.48 1.39 -6.89
C GLY A 116 7.42 1.51 -8.40
N GLU A 117 8.13 0.64 -9.13
CA GLU A 117 8.16 0.71 -10.58
C GLU A 117 6.76 0.63 -11.20
N TYR A 118 5.85 -0.14 -10.61
CA TYR A 118 4.46 -0.19 -11.05
C TYR A 118 3.81 1.20 -10.98
N ILE A 119 3.85 1.85 -9.81
CA ILE A 119 3.29 3.19 -9.58
C ILE A 119 3.96 4.24 -10.47
N LEU A 120 5.29 4.20 -10.57
CA LEU A 120 6.08 5.17 -11.34
C LEU A 120 5.82 5.10 -12.85
N ASN A 121 5.32 3.97 -13.35
CA ASN A 121 5.00 3.76 -14.77
C ASN A 121 3.49 3.79 -15.05
N LEU A 122 2.65 3.90 -14.03
CA LEU A 122 1.21 3.93 -14.19
C LEU A 122 0.75 5.33 -14.63
N LYS A 123 0.14 5.41 -15.83
CA LYS A 123 -0.40 6.65 -16.40
C LYS A 123 -1.78 7.07 -15.87
N SER A 124 -2.44 6.24 -15.05
CA SER A 124 -3.69 6.64 -14.41
C SER A 124 -3.43 7.53 -13.21
N ASN A 125 -4.37 8.42 -12.87
CA ASN A 125 -4.28 9.24 -11.66
C ASN A 125 -4.29 8.37 -10.40
N ASN A 126 -3.10 8.04 -9.90
CA ASN A 126 -2.93 7.67 -8.51
C ASN A 126 -3.36 8.87 -7.68
N ALA A 127 -4.31 8.66 -6.78
CA ALA A 127 -4.79 9.71 -5.90
C ALA A 127 -4.30 9.45 -4.48
N PHE A 128 -3.68 10.44 -3.85
CA PHE A 128 -3.53 10.48 -2.40
C PHE A 128 -4.93 10.56 -1.79
N ARG A 129 -5.32 9.57 -0.99
CA ARG A 129 -6.60 9.59 -0.26
C ARG A 129 -6.37 9.81 1.22
N LEU A 130 -7.16 10.68 1.83
CA LEU A 130 -7.13 10.97 3.26
C LEU A 130 -8.53 10.93 3.84
N TYR A 131 -8.64 10.46 5.08
CA TYR A 131 -9.87 10.46 5.86
C TYR A 131 -9.63 11.26 7.12
N LEU A 132 -10.38 12.35 7.28
CA LEU A 132 -10.12 13.42 8.24
C LEU A 132 -11.37 13.72 9.07
N TYR A 133 -11.18 14.21 10.30
CA TYR A 133 -12.29 14.62 11.16
C TYR A 133 -13.00 15.86 10.61
N GLU A 134 -14.33 15.88 10.72
CA GLU A 134 -15.19 16.94 10.19
C GLU A 134 -14.87 18.31 10.81
N LYS A 135 -14.52 18.31 12.10
CA LYS A 135 -14.18 19.52 12.88
C LYS A 135 -13.00 20.34 12.31
N HIS A 136 -12.16 19.73 11.48
CA HIS A 136 -11.01 20.41 10.87
C HIS A 136 -11.24 20.74 9.39
N SER A 137 -12.42 20.46 8.83
CA SER A 137 -12.73 20.65 7.41
C SER A 137 -12.46 22.08 6.94
N ASP A 138 -12.96 23.09 7.65
CA ASP A 138 -12.80 24.49 7.27
C ASP A 138 -11.33 24.94 7.27
N VAL A 139 -10.57 24.61 8.32
CA VAL A 139 -9.13 24.94 8.39
C VAL A 139 -8.34 24.27 7.27
N VAL A 140 -8.66 23.02 6.93
CA VAL A 140 -8.01 22.31 5.81
C VAL A 140 -8.41 22.91 4.46
N LYS A 141 -9.69 23.27 4.28
CA LYS A 141 -10.19 23.94 3.07
C LYS A 141 -9.53 25.30 2.88
N ASP A 142 -9.37 26.10 3.93
CA ASP A 142 -8.67 27.39 3.89
C ASP A 142 -7.20 27.21 3.52
N LEU A 143 -6.51 26.24 4.13
CA LEU A 143 -5.13 25.91 3.81
C LEU A 143 -4.96 25.55 2.32
N ILE A 144 -5.87 24.73 1.77
CA ILE A 144 -5.82 24.29 0.38
C ILE A 144 -6.21 25.43 -0.56
N GLY A 145 -7.31 26.13 -0.29
CA GLY A 145 -7.86 27.20 -1.13
C GLY A 145 -6.91 28.38 -1.33
N ASN A 146 -6.01 28.61 -0.38
CA ASN A 146 -4.93 29.59 -0.49
C ASN A 146 -3.84 29.20 -1.52
N ILE A 147 -3.84 27.95 -2.00
CA ILE A 147 -2.78 27.38 -2.84
C ILE A 147 -3.33 26.75 -4.13
N TYR A 148 -4.46 26.05 -4.05
CA TYR A 148 -5.09 25.34 -5.15
C TYR A 148 -6.57 25.65 -5.25
N PRO A 149 -7.12 25.77 -6.48
CA PRO A 149 -8.54 25.55 -6.67
C PRO A 149 -8.87 24.09 -6.33
N PHE A 150 -9.88 23.89 -5.51
CA PHE A 150 -10.39 22.55 -5.18
C PHE A 150 -11.88 22.45 -5.50
N LYS A 151 -12.34 21.23 -5.72
CA LYS A 151 -13.78 20.91 -5.82
C LYS A 151 -14.24 20.32 -4.51
N SER A 152 -15.38 20.78 -3.99
CA SER A 152 -16.08 20.15 -2.86
C SER A 152 -17.37 19.52 -3.35
N ARG A 153 -17.73 18.37 -2.78
CA ARG A 153 -19.02 17.71 -3.00
C ARG A 153 -19.41 16.91 -1.76
N ILE A 154 -20.72 16.75 -1.55
CA ILE A 154 -21.23 15.75 -0.61
C ILE A 154 -21.34 14.42 -1.35
N ILE A 155 -20.73 13.38 -0.79
CA ILE A 155 -20.82 12.01 -1.31
C ILE A 155 -21.82 11.18 -0.50
N SER A 156 -21.98 9.89 -0.86
CA SER A 156 -22.75 8.96 -0.03
C SER A 156 -22.27 9.00 1.43
N TRP A 157 -23.15 8.64 2.36
CA TRP A 157 -22.89 8.71 3.81
C TRP A 157 -22.81 10.13 4.38
N ASN A 158 -23.29 11.15 3.66
CA ASN A 158 -23.25 12.57 4.07
C ASN A 158 -21.84 13.06 4.42
N ALA A 159 -20.81 12.52 3.75
CA ALA A 159 -19.43 12.98 3.93
C ALA A 159 -19.13 14.13 2.95
N GLU A 160 -18.40 15.15 3.41
CA GLU A 160 -17.81 16.14 2.50
C GLU A 160 -16.53 15.57 1.90
N GLU A 161 -16.42 15.56 0.58
CA GLU A 161 -15.20 15.20 -0.14
C GLU A 161 -14.67 16.41 -0.89
N ILE A 162 -13.39 16.72 -0.67
CA ILE A 162 -12.65 17.70 -1.46
C ILE A 162 -11.61 17.03 -2.34
N SER A 163 -11.38 17.60 -3.52
CA SER A 163 -10.36 17.12 -4.45
C SER A 163 -9.56 18.27 -5.06
N TYR A 164 -8.24 18.11 -5.08
CA TYR A 164 -7.29 19.02 -5.71
C TYR A 164 -6.11 18.23 -6.29
N GLY A 165 -5.70 18.53 -7.52
CA GLY A 165 -4.65 17.77 -8.21
C GLY A 165 -4.91 16.25 -8.18
N SER A 166 -3.95 15.51 -7.62
CA SER A 166 -3.99 14.06 -7.38
C SER A 166 -4.34 13.75 -5.92
N THR A 167 -5.06 14.61 -5.21
CA THR A 167 -5.43 14.41 -3.80
C THR A 167 -6.95 14.44 -3.62
N ILE A 168 -7.46 13.50 -2.83
CA ILE A 168 -8.86 13.41 -2.41
C ILE A 168 -8.88 13.32 -0.89
N ILE A 169 -9.67 14.17 -0.25
CA ILE A 169 -9.83 14.19 1.21
C ILE A 169 -11.31 14.05 1.52
N THR A 170 -11.65 13.06 2.35
CA THR A 170 -13.01 12.83 2.83
C THR A 170 -13.09 13.22 4.31
N PHE A 171 -13.99 14.14 4.64
CA PHE A 171 -14.28 14.54 6.01
C PHE A 171 -15.47 13.75 6.53
N LYS A 172 -15.20 12.84 7.48
CA LYS A 172 -16.21 12.07 8.19
C LYS A 172 -15.59 11.42 9.43
N ASP A 173 -16.14 11.72 10.60
CA ASP A 173 -15.54 11.27 11.87
C ASP A 173 -15.43 9.74 11.95
N SER A 174 -16.48 9.02 11.57
CA SER A 174 -16.47 7.55 11.57
C SER A 174 -15.46 6.95 10.59
N PHE A 175 -15.03 7.67 9.55
CA PHE A 175 -13.94 7.21 8.69
C PHE A 175 -12.62 7.59 9.31
N ALA A 176 -12.47 8.83 9.78
CA ALA A 176 -11.26 9.31 10.43
C ALA A 176 -10.82 8.43 11.61
N ASP A 177 -11.76 7.97 12.44
CA ASP A 177 -11.48 7.04 13.55
C ASP A 177 -10.80 5.75 13.10
N ASN A 178 -11.06 5.31 11.86
CA ASN A 178 -10.43 4.12 11.31
C ASN A 178 -9.03 4.41 10.73
N PHE A 179 -8.67 5.66 10.41
CA PHE A 179 -7.42 5.96 9.68
C PHE A 179 -6.45 6.89 10.43
N LEU A 180 -6.91 7.54 11.50
CA LEU A 180 -6.11 8.44 12.34
C LEU A 180 -5.83 7.79 13.69
N GLY A 181 -4.71 7.07 13.82
CA GLY A 181 -4.26 6.56 15.12
C GLY A 181 -3.56 7.63 15.95
N ARG A 182 -3.77 7.64 17.28
CA ARG A 182 -2.99 8.47 18.22
C ARG A 182 -1.68 7.77 18.56
N ASP A 183 -0.57 8.50 18.53
CA ASP A 183 0.74 8.06 19.03
C ASP A 183 1.18 6.64 18.59
N LEU A 184 0.79 6.20 17.38
CA LEU A 184 1.17 4.89 16.86
C LEU A 184 2.70 4.80 16.81
N ILE A 185 3.25 3.92 17.64
CA ILE A 185 4.65 3.54 17.59
C ILE A 185 4.86 2.91 16.21
N LYS A 186 5.65 3.58 15.35
CA LYS A 186 5.91 3.18 13.94
C LYS A 186 6.56 1.81 13.79
N GLN A 187 7.02 1.23 14.89
CA GLN A 187 7.50 -0.13 14.89
C GLN A 187 6.28 -1.05 15.04
N ILE A 188 5.84 -1.62 13.93
CA ILE A 188 4.92 -2.75 13.96
C ILE A 188 5.65 -3.85 14.75
N ASP A 189 5.21 -4.12 15.97
CA ASP A 189 5.60 -5.36 16.63
C ASP A 189 4.97 -6.50 15.82
N VAL A 190 5.84 -7.15 15.05
CA VAL A 190 5.45 -8.21 14.13
C VAL A 190 4.80 -9.38 14.86
N ASP A 191 5.13 -9.61 16.12
CA ASP A 191 4.54 -10.70 16.89
C ASP A 191 3.15 -10.34 17.42
N ASP A 192 2.97 -9.11 17.89
CA ASP A 192 1.63 -8.59 18.20
C ASP A 192 0.75 -8.52 16.96
N PHE A 193 1.34 -8.15 15.82
CA PHE A 193 0.69 -8.18 14.52
C PHE A 193 0.25 -9.61 14.17
N LEU A 194 1.14 -10.60 14.21
CA LEU A 194 0.78 -12.01 13.99
C LEU A 194 -0.27 -12.52 15.00
N LEU A 195 -0.22 -12.07 16.27
CA LEU A 195 -1.24 -12.39 17.27
C LEU A 195 -2.60 -11.72 16.98
N SER A 196 -2.60 -10.53 16.38
CA SER A 196 -3.82 -9.90 15.88
C SER A 196 -4.41 -10.66 14.68
N LEU A 197 -3.53 -11.29 13.89
CA LEU A 197 -3.88 -12.13 12.75
C LEU A 197 -4.22 -13.58 13.11
N ASN A 198 -4.31 -13.94 14.40
CA ASN A 198 -4.75 -15.28 14.78
C ASN A 198 -6.23 -15.47 14.38
N PRO A 199 -6.56 -16.41 13.47
CA PRO A 199 -7.93 -16.62 12.97
C PRO A 199 -8.92 -17.07 14.04
N LYS A 200 -8.48 -17.30 15.28
CA LYS A 200 -9.35 -17.47 16.45
C LYS A 200 -9.97 -16.17 16.97
N LYS A 201 -9.49 -14.99 16.53
CA LYS A 201 -10.12 -13.70 16.80
C LYS A 201 -11.25 -13.47 15.80
N GLN A 202 -12.46 -13.22 16.32
CA GLN A 202 -13.69 -13.05 15.54
C GLN A 202 -13.55 -11.93 14.48
N ASP A 203 -12.88 -10.82 14.83
CA ASP A 203 -12.74 -9.64 13.97
C ASP A 203 -11.92 -9.92 12.70
N LEU A 204 -10.87 -10.75 12.78
CA LEU A 204 -10.07 -11.10 11.60
C LEU A 204 -10.85 -11.98 10.63
N LYS A 205 -11.61 -12.94 11.17
CA LYS A 205 -12.51 -13.75 10.33
C LYS A 205 -13.53 -12.88 9.62
N ASP A 206 -14.01 -11.82 10.25
CA ASP A 206 -14.98 -10.91 9.65
C ASP A 206 -14.35 -9.98 8.60
N ILE A 207 -13.10 -9.52 8.80
CA ILE A 207 -12.31 -8.84 7.76
C ILE A 207 -12.07 -9.77 6.57
N MET A 208 -11.63 -10.99 6.84
CA MET A 208 -11.36 -11.95 5.78
C MET A 208 -12.64 -12.39 5.08
N ARG A 209 -13.79 -12.49 5.77
CA ARG A 209 -15.12 -12.70 5.16
C ARG A 209 -15.53 -11.54 4.26
N PHE A 210 -15.25 -10.30 4.65
CA PHE A 210 -15.48 -9.13 3.80
C PHE A 210 -14.76 -9.26 2.45
N PHE A 211 -13.57 -9.88 2.44
CA PHE A 211 -12.83 -10.15 1.21
C PHE A 211 -13.19 -11.48 0.53
N LEU A 212 -13.42 -12.56 1.28
CA LEU A 212 -13.41 -13.95 0.78
C LEU A 212 -14.78 -14.52 0.39
N ASP A 213 -15.87 -13.76 0.55
CA ASP A 213 -17.25 -14.15 0.20
C ASP A 213 -17.58 -15.57 0.74
N ASP A 214 -17.86 -15.65 2.05
CA ASP A 214 -18.26 -16.86 2.82
C ASP A 214 -17.44 -18.17 2.65
N ASN A 215 -16.29 -18.16 1.96
CA ASN A 215 -15.44 -19.35 1.80
C ASN A 215 -14.56 -19.59 3.03
N ILE A 216 -15.20 -19.98 4.14
CA ILE A 216 -14.59 -20.23 5.46
C ILE A 216 -13.49 -21.31 5.40
N GLU A 217 -13.58 -22.29 4.49
CA GLU A 217 -12.59 -23.38 4.36
C GLU A 217 -11.17 -22.90 3.96
N VAL A 218 -11.04 -21.69 3.38
CA VAL A 218 -9.73 -21.12 2.99
C VAL A 218 -8.90 -20.73 4.21
N LEU A 219 -9.57 -20.31 5.28
CA LEU A 219 -8.93 -19.64 6.42
C LEU A 219 -8.04 -20.58 7.22
N ASP A 220 -8.39 -21.87 7.26
CA ASP A 220 -7.66 -22.88 8.02
C ASP A 220 -6.36 -23.35 7.33
N GLU A 221 -6.12 -22.95 6.07
CA GLU A 221 -4.96 -23.39 5.25
C GLU A 221 -3.85 -22.33 5.11
N ILE A 222 -4.06 -21.09 5.58
CA ILE A 222 -3.11 -19.97 5.45
C ILE A 222 -1.92 -20.13 6.41
N LYS A 223 -0.69 -20.10 5.89
CA LYS A 223 0.53 -20.42 6.64
C LYS A 223 1.42 -19.21 6.95
N SER A 224 1.21 -18.08 6.28
CA SER A 224 2.02 -16.88 6.46
C SER A 224 1.22 -15.60 6.25
N PHE A 225 1.77 -14.47 6.69
CA PHE A 225 1.19 -13.17 6.42
C PHE A 225 1.14 -12.87 4.92
N GLY A 226 2.20 -13.24 4.20
CA GLY A 226 2.24 -13.07 2.75
C GLY A 226 1.14 -13.80 2.01
N GLU A 227 0.84 -15.04 2.38
CA GLU A 227 -0.27 -15.80 1.80
C GLU A 227 -1.62 -15.10 2.05
N MET A 228 -1.81 -14.55 3.25
CA MET A 228 -3.02 -13.81 3.58
C MET A 228 -3.19 -12.55 2.72
N VAL A 229 -2.13 -11.76 2.54
CA VAL A 229 -2.13 -10.54 1.70
C VAL A 229 -2.44 -10.89 0.25
N GLU A 230 -1.74 -11.89 -0.29
CA GLU A 230 -1.85 -12.31 -1.68
C GLU A 230 -3.24 -12.90 -1.99
N LEU A 231 -3.78 -13.74 -1.10
CA LEU A 231 -5.15 -14.24 -1.24
C LEU A 231 -6.17 -13.09 -1.17
N SER A 232 -5.96 -12.13 -0.27
CA SER A 232 -6.85 -10.97 -0.13
C SER A 232 -6.85 -10.07 -1.37
N ALA A 233 -5.72 -9.98 -2.08
CA ALA A 233 -5.59 -9.16 -3.28
C ALA A 233 -6.38 -9.71 -4.48
N ILE A 234 -6.57 -11.03 -4.54
CA ILE A 234 -7.16 -11.77 -5.66
C ILE A 234 -8.71 -11.68 -5.68
N LEU A 235 -9.35 -11.15 -4.65
CA LEU A 235 -10.76 -11.41 -4.41
C LEU A 235 -11.71 -10.48 -5.15
N ARG A 236 -12.15 -10.95 -6.33
CA ARG A 236 -13.54 -11.08 -6.84
C ARG A 236 -13.57 -12.16 -7.93
N LEU A 237 -12.85 -13.25 -7.72
CA LEU A 237 -12.85 -14.36 -8.68
C LEU A 237 -14.14 -15.18 -8.54
N THR A 238 -14.71 -15.58 -9.67
CA THR A 238 -15.84 -16.51 -9.67
C THR A 238 -15.46 -17.81 -8.93
N ARG A 239 -16.41 -18.52 -8.30
CA ARG A 239 -16.19 -19.80 -7.59
C ARG A 239 -15.41 -20.84 -8.41
N LYS A 240 -15.48 -20.77 -9.75
CA LYS A 240 -14.74 -21.63 -10.69
C LYS A 240 -13.25 -21.23 -10.78
N ALA A 241 -12.95 -19.94 -10.80
CA ALA A 241 -11.57 -19.44 -10.75
C ALA A 241 -10.94 -19.67 -9.37
N TYR A 242 -11.74 -19.70 -8.28
CA TYR A 242 -11.26 -20.06 -6.94
C TYR A 242 -10.68 -21.50 -6.85
N VAL A 243 -11.28 -22.49 -7.51
CA VAL A 243 -10.71 -23.87 -7.56
C VAL A 243 -9.39 -23.90 -8.34
N GLU A 244 -9.22 -23.02 -9.33
CA GLU A 244 -7.93 -22.80 -9.99
C GLU A 244 -6.96 -22.02 -9.08
N VAL A 245 -7.43 -21.07 -8.28
CA VAL A 245 -6.63 -20.34 -7.27
C VAL A 245 -6.09 -21.27 -6.18
N LYS A 246 -6.82 -22.32 -5.79
CA LYS A 246 -6.29 -23.35 -4.90
C LYS A 246 -5.06 -24.07 -5.50
N LYS A 247 -4.89 -24.04 -6.84
CA LYS A 247 -3.64 -24.45 -7.55
C LYS A 247 -2.62 -23.30 -7.70
N THR A 248 -2.99 -22.04 -7.42
CA THR A 248 -2.17 -20.81 -7.59
C THR A 248 -1.31 -20.37 -6.39
N LEU A 249 -1.36 -21.07 -5.25
CA LEU A 249 -0.22 -21.01 -4.30
C LEU A 249 1.09 -21.51 -4.95
N ASN A 250 1.01 -22.06 -6.17
CA ASN A 250 2.15 -22.16 -7.07
C ASN A 250 2.74 -20.76 -7.39
N PRO A 251 4.02 -20.49 -7.07
CA PRO A 251 4.68 -19.20 -7.27
C PRO A 251 4.75 -18.74 -8.74
N LYS A 252 4.37 -19.60 -9.69
CA LYS A 252 4.28 -19.26 -11.11
C LYS A 252 3.17 -18.26 -11.44
N PHE A 253 2.09 -18.19 -10.66
CA PHE A 253 0.93 -17.33 -10.95
C PHE A 253 1.03 -15.99 -10.21
N PRO A 254 0.93 -14.84 -10.90
CA PRO A 254 0.90 -13.52 -10.25
C PRO A 254 -0.32 -13.34 -9.34
N ARG A 255 -0.16 -12.71 -8.16
CA ARG A 255 -1.22 -12.67 -7.13
C ARG A 255 -1.67 -11.28 -6.74
N THR A 256 -0.83 -10.29 -7.00
CA THR A 256 -1.14 -8.88 -6.81
C THR A 256 -1.01 -8.13 -8.12
N ARG A 257 -1.51 -6.89 -8.17
CA ARG A 257 -1.34 -6.03 -9.34
C ARG A 257 0.15 -5.79 -9.65
N GLU A 258 0.94 -5.63 -8.61
CA GLU A 258 2.40 -5.49 -8.67
C GLU A 258 3.06 -6.76 -9.24
N ASP A 259 2.60 -7.95 -8.87
CA ASP A 259 3.12 -9.20 -9.45
C ASP A 259 2.76 -9.34 -10.93
N ILE A 260 1.55 -8.93 -11.33
CA ILE A 260 1.15 -8.93 -12.75
C ILE A 260 2.06 -8.00 -13.54
N PHE A 261 2.33 -6.80 -13.00
CA PHE A 261 3.27 -5.86 -13.60
C PHE A 261 4.68 -6.49 -13.76
N LEU A 262 5.23 -7.08 -12.71
CA LEU A 262 6.55 -7.72 -12.74
C LEU A 262 6.58 -8.90 -13.72
N TYR A 263 5.53 -9.72 -13.73
CA TYR A 263 5.40 -10.84 -14.65
C TYR A 263 5.42 -10.39 -16.11
N LEU A 264 4.61 -9.38 -16.47
CA LEU A 264 4.55 -8.84 -17.82
C LEU A 264 5.91 -8.25 -18.23
N LYS A 265 6.52 -7.44 -17.36
CA LYS A 265 7.85 -6.87 -17.59
C LYS A 265 8.90 -7.96 -17.87
N ASN A 266 8.91 -9.01 -17.05
CA ASN A 266 9.82 -10.15 -17.21
C ASN A 266 9.53 -11.01 -18.46
N ASN A 267 8.36 -10.83 -19.09
CA ASN A 267 7.96 -11.50 -20.33
C ASN A 267 8.04 -10.58 -21.57
N GLY A 268 8.82 -9.50 -21.51
CA GLY A 268 9.21 -8.70 -22.67
C GLY A 268 8.37 -7.46 -22.94
N TYR A 269 7.39 -7.15 -22.08
CA TYR A 269 6.63 -5.91 -22.16
C TYR A 269 7.47 -4.75 -21.59
N SER A 270 7.29 -3.54 -22.14
CA SER A 270 7.90 -2.34 -21.55
C SER A 270 7.30 -2.05 -20.16
N SER A 271 7.99 -1.29 -19.31
CA SER A 271 7.47 -0.92 -17.97
C SER A 271 6.14 -0.17 -18.05
N GLU A 272 6.01 0.77 -19.01
CA GLU A 272 4.78 1.53 -19.21
C GLU A 272 3.62 0.64 -19.65
N GLU A 273 3.87 -0.24 -20.63
CA GLU A 273 2.87 -1.18 -21.14
C GLU A 273 2.47 -2.19 -20.06
N SER A 274 3.44 -2.71 -19.30
CA SER A 274 3.20 -3.63 -18.18
C SER A 274 2.32 -2.98 -17.12
N ALA A 275 2.58 -1.72 -16.76
CA ALA A 275 1.78 -1.01 -15.76
C ALA A 275 0.36 -0.76 -16.24
N LYS A 276 0.19 -0.36 -17.51
CA LYS A 276 -1.11 -0.20 -18.15
C LYS A 276 -1.89 -1.52 -18.17
N LEU A 277 -1.27 -2.59 -18.67
CA LEU A 277 -1.90 -3.91 -18.78
C LEU A 277 -2.26 -4.48 -17.40
N ALA A 278 -1.36 -4.39 -16.42
CA ALA A 278 -1.64 -4.81 -15.05
C ALA A 278 -2.86 -4.07 -14.49
N ASN A 279 -2.96 -2.76 -14.71
CA ASN A 279 -4.14 -1.98 -14.32
C ASN A 279 -5.40 -2.40 -15.09
N ASP A 280 -5.33 -2.59 -16.41
CA ASP A 280 -6.49 -2.98 -17.23
C ASP A 280 -7.02 -4.37 -16.83
N ILE A 281 -6.13 -5.35 -16.67
CA ILE A 281 -6.44 -6.70 -16.14
C ILE A 281 -7.12 -6.60 -14.78
N SER A 282 -6.67 -5.66 -13.94
CA SER A 282 -7.21 -5.47 -12.59
C SER A 282 -8.67 -5.03 -12.52
N PHE A 283 -9.26 -4.64 -13.66
CA PHE A 283 -10.67 -4.28 -13.76
C PHE A 283 -11.40 -5.18 -14.76
N GLY A 284 -10.87 -6.37 -15.04
CA GLY A 284 -11.46 -7.37 -15.93
C GLY A 284 -11.60 -6.91 -17.37
N LYS A 285 -10.78 -5.96 -17.81
CA LYS A 285 -10.74 -5.59 -19.22
C LYS A 285 -10.14 -6.73 -20.01
N ASN A 286 -10.77 -7.07 -21.13
CA ASN A 286 -10.22 -8.07 -22.04
C ASN A 286 -9.02 -7.46 -22.78
N THR A 287 -7.82 -7.79 -22.30
CA THR A 287 -6.55 -7.36 -22.89
C THR A 287 -5.99 -8.45 -23.79
N ASP A 288 -5.47 -8.07 -24.96
CA ASP A 288 -4.68 -9.00 -25.77
C ASP A 288 -3.29 -9.18 -25.13
N LEU A 289 -3.00 -10.41 -24.72
CA LEU A 289 -1.75 -10.78 -24.06
C LEU A 289 -0.98 -11.72 -24.98
N ASN A 290 0.15 -11.25 -25.47
CA ASN A 290 1.19 -12.06 -26.10
C ASN A 290 2.01 -12.79 -25.00
N ILE A 291 1.39 -13.79 -24.36
CA ILE A 291 2.02 -14.66 -23.36
C ILE A 291 2.01 -16.08 -23.90
N LYS A 292 3.18 -16.74 -23.92
CA LYS A 292 3.33 -18.11 -24.45
C LYS A 292 2.60 -19.16 -23.61
N ASP A 293 2.56 -18.95 -22.29
CA ASP A 293 1.87 -19.86 -21.38
C ASP A 293 0.35 -19.63 -21.41
N ASN A 294 -0.36 -20.55 -22.06
CA ASN A 294 -1.82 -20.48 -22.18
C ASN A 294 -2.57 -20.57 -20.84
N MET A 295 -2.00 -21.23 -19.83
CA MET A 295 -2.64 -21.27 -18.50
C MET A 295 -2.52 -19.92 -17.82
N ILE A 296 -1.35 -19.28 -17.88
CA ILE A 296 -1.17 -17.94 -17.31
C ILE A 296 -2.01 -16.91 -18.07
N LYS A 297 -2.06 -16.99 -19.40
CA LYS A 297 -2.91 -16.10 -20.21
C LYS A 297 -4.38 -16.19 -19.80
N LYS A 298 -4.93 -17.41 -19.70
CA LYS A 298 -6.31 -17.64 -19.26
C LYS A 298 -6.54 -17.15 -17.83
N TYR A 299 -5.59 -17.39 -16.93
CA TYR A 299 -5.64 -16.92 -15.55
C TYR A 299 -5.72 -15.39 -15.48
N LEU A 300 -4.81 -14.66 -16.14
CA LEU A 300 -4.83 -13.21 -16.17
C LEU A 300 -6.11 -12.65 -16.80
N GLN A 301 -6.67 -13.32 -17.81
CA GLN A 301 -7.93 -12.94 -18.45
C GLN A 301 -9.17 -13.31 -17.61
N SER A 302 -9.03 -14.06 -16.52
CA SER A 302 -10.15 -14.51 -15.67
C SER A 302 -10.50 -13.52 -14.55
N PHE A 303 -9.64 -12.54 -14.27
CA PHE A 303 -9.88 -11.56 -13.23
C PHE A 303 -11.07 -10.67 -13.58
N SER A 304 -11.98 -10.49 -12.62
CA SER A 304 -12.98 -9.42 -12.68
C SER A 304 -12.48 -8.17 -11.92
N TYR A 305 -11.66 -8.41 -10.90
CA TYR A 305 -11.00 -7.38 -10.11
C TYR A 305 -9.75 -7.98 -9.42
N ILE A 306 -8.67 -7.20 -9.32
CA ILE A 306 -7.52 -7.50 -8.46
C ILE A 306 -7.02 -6.22 -7.79
N THR A 307 -6.65 -6.34 -6.54
CA THR A 307 -6.31 -5.22 -5.67
C THR A 307 -4.79 -5.01 -5.63
N PRO A 308 -4.29 -3.76 -5.52
CA PRO A 308 -2.87 -3.51 -5.26
C PRO A 308 -2.45 -4.05 -3.89
N LYS A 309 -1.23 -4.55 -3.78
CA LYS A 309 -0.63 -5.03 -2.53
C LYS A 309 -0.69 -3.94 -1.45
N ALA A 310 -0.37 -2.69 -1.81
CA ALA A 310 -0.42 -1.55 -0.91
C ALA A 310 -1.80 -1.37 -0.25
N PHE A 311 -2.88 -1.50 -1.01
CA PHE A 311 -4.24 -1.31 -0.49
C PHE A 311 -4.58 -2.39 0.56
N VAL A 312 -4.27 -3.66 0.27
CA VAL A 312 -4.53 -4.78 1.18
C VAL A 312 -3.75 -4.62 2.48
N LEU A 313 -2.46 -4.32 2.37
CA LEU A 313 -1.59 -4.07 3.53
C LEU A 313 -2.10 -2.92 4.37
N HIS A 314 -2.60 -1.86 3.73
CA HIS A 314 -3.15 -0.74 4.46
C HIS A 314 -4.35 -1.16 5.32
N LEU A 315 -5.21 -2.05 4.82
CA LEU A 315 -6.35 -2.50 5.61
C LEU A 315 -5.94 -3.36 6.80
N TYR A 316 -4.99 -4.28 6.62
CA TYR A 316 -4.49 -5.09 7.73
C TYR A 316 -3.79 -4.28 8.81
N LEU A 317 -2.97 -3.30 8.40
CA LEU A 317 -2.23 -2.47 9.35
C LEU A 317 -3.14 -1.45 10.04
N ARG A 318 -4.13 -0.90 9.33
CA ARG A 318 -5.20 -0.11 9.92
C ARG A 318 -5.89 -0.87 11.06
N ASP A 319 -6.34 -2.09 10.80
CA ASP A 319 -7.09 -2.88 11.77
C ASP A 319 -6.21 -3.30 12.96
N TYR A 320 -4.94 -3.61 12.70
CA TYR A 320 -3.94 -3.81 13.75
C TYR A 320 -3.82 -2.59 14.66
N PHE A 321 -3.72 -1.39 14.10
CA PHE A 321 -3.60 -0.16 14.89
C PHE A 321 -4.88 0.18 15.65
N ILE A 322 -6.06 -0.14 15.11
CA ILE A 322 -7.32 -0.01 15.86
C ILE A 322 -7.32 -0.97 17.06
N ALA A 323 -6.88 -2.22 16.88
CA ALA A 323 -6.87 -3.22 17.94
C ALA A 323 -5.89 -2.92 19.09
N LEU A 324 -4.92 -2.03 18.89
CA LEU A 324 -3.96 -1.60 19.91
C LEU A 324 -4.45 -0.39 20.75
N ASN A 325 -5.52 0.30 20.34
CA ASN A 325 -6.08 1.46 21.01
C ASN A 325 -7.29 1.11 21.89
#